data_AF-A0A452HML2-F1
#
_entry.id   AF-A0A452HML2-F1
#
_cell.length_a   1.000
_cell.length_b   1.000
_cell.length_c   1.000
_cell.angle_alpha   90.00
_cell.angle_beta   90.00
_cell.angle_gamma   90.00
#
_symmetry.space_group_name_H-M   'P 1'
#
loop_
_entity.id
_entity.type
_entity.pdbx_description
1 polymer ?
#
loop_
_entity_poly.entity_id
_entity_poly.type
_entity_poly.pdbx_seq_one_letter_code
_entity_poly.pdbx_strand_id
1 'polypeptide(L)'
;MCAAPSRAGRERYVRVFEACDEDKKGYLSREDFKVAVVMLFGYKPSKVEVDSVMASVQQKNSGVLLEEFLKLMSTKKAAQLHHSEIRQIFTAFDMQYRGFLTLEDFKRAFNSIAPKLPERIIVEAFRIRIFPSGDRKRQCHSPPESRKCGF
;
A
#
# COMPACT_ATOMS: atom_id res chain seq x y z
N MET A 1 -2.99 -3.86 14.62
CA MET A 1 -3.70 -2.68 15.13
C MET A 1 -3.64 -1.61 14.05
N CYS A 2 -4.75 -1.27 13.39
CA CYS A 2 -4.74 -0.23 12.35
C CYS A 2 -4.64 1.13 13.04
N ALA A 3 -3.58 1.90 12.74
CA ALA A 3 -3.42 3.25 13.24
C ALA A 3 -4.62 4.10 12.80
N ALA A 4 -5.25 4.80 13.75
CA ALA A 4 -6.28 5.77 13.43
C ALA A 4 -5.67 6.86 12.51
N PRO A 5 -6.37 7.29 11.45
CA PRO A 5 -5.87 8.37 10.60
C PRO A 5 -5.63 9.61 11.47
N SER A 6 -4.51 10.30 11.25
CA SER A 6 -4.22 11.56 11.96
C SER A 6 -5.34 12.58 11.72
N ARG A 7 -5.69 13.39 12.74
CA ARG A 7 -6.78 14.40 12.65
C ARG A 7 -6.67 15.27 11.39
N ALA A 8 -5.46 15.66 11.01
CA ALA A 8 -5.19 16.45 9.81
C ALA A 8 -5.53 15.71 8.49
N GLY A 9 -5.36 14.38 8.44
CA GLY A 9 -5.73 13.58 7.28
C GLY A 9 -7.24 13.54 7.05
N ARG A 10 -8.01 13.38 8.12
CA ARG A 10 -9.49 13.36 8.07
C ARG A 10 -10.04 14.70 7.58
N GLU A 11 -9.56 15.82 8.12
CA GLU A 11 -9.99 17.16 7.69
C GLU A 11 -9.75 17.41 6.20
N ARG A 12 -8.60 16.99 5.67
CA ARG A 12 -8.31 17.10 4.24
C ARG A 12 -9.29 16.29 3.39
N TYR A 13 -9.65 15.08 3.81
CA TYR A 13 -10.60 14.25 3.09
C TYR A 13 -12.02 14.84 3.10
N VAL A 14 -12.46 15.38 4.23
CA VAL A 14 -13.76 16.08 4.33
C VAL A 14 -13.81 17.26 3.36
N ARG A 15 -12.79 18.13 3.35
CA ARG A 15 -12.75 19.29 2.44
C ARG A 15 -12.81 18.91 0.97
N VAL A 16 -12.13 17.83 0.57
CA VAL A 16 -12.19 17.36 -0.83
C VAL A 16 -13.55 16.76 -1.14
N PHE A 17 -14.15 16.02 -0.20
CA PHE A 17 -15.50 15.50 -0.38
C PHE A 17 -16.50 16.64 -0.62
N GLU A 18 -16.49 17.65 0.24
CA GLU A 18 -17.38 18.82 0.12
C GLU A 18 -17.12 19.62 -1.17
N ALA A 19 -15.87 19.70 -1.63
CA ALA A 19 -15.54 20.37 -2.88
C ALA A 19 -16.02 19.61 -4.13
N CYS A 20 -16.14 18.28 -4.05
CA CYS A 20 -16.63 17.44 -5.15
C CYS A 20 -18.14 17.19 -5.10
N ASP A 21 -18.78 17.42 -3.95
CA ASP A 21 -20.24 17.31 -3.80
C ASP A 21 -20.91 18.65 -4.17
N GLU A 22 -20.89 19.00 -5.46
CA GLU A 22 -21.32 20.31 -5.98
C GLU A 22 -22.75 20.69 -5.53
N ASP A 23 -23.68 19.73 -5.50
CA ASP A 23 -25.08 19.99 -5.13
C ASP A 23 -25.39 19.70 -3.65
N LYS A 24 -24.37 19.46 -2.81
CA LYS A 24 -24.53 19.06 -1.39
C LYS A 24 -25.46 17.86 -1.22
N LYS A 25 -25.33 16.88 -2.10
CA LYS A 25 -26.13 15.64 -2.14
C LYS A 25 -25.86 14.76 -0.94
N GLY A 26 -24.72 14.96 -0.27
CA GLY A 26 -24.22 14.11 0.80
C GLY A 26 -23.56 12.82 0.30
N TYR A 27 -23.38 12.68 -1.02
CA TYR A 27 -22.72 11.54 -1.65
C TYR A 27 -21.98 11.95 -2.92
N LEU A 28 -20.88 11.24 -3.22
CA LEU A 28 -20.14 11.40 -4.47
C LEU A 28 -20.65 10.41 -5.52
N SER A 29 -20.97 10.91 -6.70
CA SER A 29 -21.22 10.06 -7.86
C SER A 29 -19.93 9.34 -8.29
N ARG A 30 -20.06 8.47 -9.29
CA ARG A 30 -18.90 7.78 -9.86
C ARG A 30 -17.87 8.73 -10.45
N GLU A 31 -18.33 9.86 -10.99
CA GLU A 31 -17.49 10.89 -11.60
C GLU A 31 -16.85 11.75 -10.52
N ASP A 32 -17.63 12.21 -9.54
CA ASP A 32 -17.15 13.04 -8.42
C ASP A 32 -16.09 12.28 -7.60
N PHE A 33 -16.29 10.98 -7.39
CA PHE A 33 -15.32 10.13 -6.72
C PHE A 33 -13.97 10.08 -7.45
N LYS A 34 -13.97 10.02 -8.79
CA LYS A 34 -12.72 10.03 -9.57
C LYS A 34 -11.98 11.35 -9.38
N VAL A 35 -12.70 12.47 -9.41
CA VAL A 35 -12.13 13.80 -9.20
C VAL A 35 -11.52 13.89 -7.80
N ALA A 36 -12.24 13.42 -6.77
CA ALA A 36 -11.77 13.40 -5.40
C ALA A 36 -10.48 12.58 -5.22
N VAL A 37 -10.36 11.41 -5.88
CA VAL A 37 -9.13 10.60 -5.87
C VAL A 37 -7.96 11.35 -6.51
N VAL A 38 -8.20 12.01 -7.65
CA VAL A 38 -7.18 12.82 -8.33
C VAL A 38 -6.70 13.97 -7.42
N MET A 39 -7.61 14.68 -6.75
CA MET A 39 -7.26 15.77 -5.83
C MET A 39 -6.48 15.30 -4.60
N LEU A 40 -6.77 14.09 -4.10
CA LEU A 40 -6.13 13.57 -2.89
C LEU A 40 -4.76 12.91 -3.16
N PHE A 41 -4.68 12.11 -4.23
CA PHE A 41 -3.54 11.22 -4.50
C PHE A 41 -2.81 11.55 -5.80
N GLY A 42 -3.30 12.49 -6.62
CA GLY A 42 -2.63 12.95 -7.83
C GLY A 42 -2.65 11.98 -9.00
N TYR A 43 -3.51 10.96 -8.97
CA TYR A 43 -3.61 9.99 -10.05
C TYR A 43 -5.06 9.66 -10.40
N LYS A 44 -5.28 9.24 -11.65
CA LYS A 44 -6.60 8.84 -12.14
C LYS A 44 -6.87 7.37 -11.77
N PRO A 45 -7.91 7.07 -10.96
CA PRO A 45 -8.22 5.69 -10.61
C PRO A 45 -8.66 4.88 -11.84
N SER A 46 -8.29 3.60 -11.87
CA SER A 46 -8.65 2.70 -12.96
C SER A 46 -10.13 2.34 -12.93
N LYS A 47 -10.68 1.84 -14.06
CA LYS A 47 -12.07 1.37 -14.11
C LYS A 47 -12.34 0.31 -13.05
N VAL A 48 -11.43 -0.66 -12.89
CA VAL A 48 -11.53 -1.75 -11.91
C VAL A 48 -11.52 -1.22 -10.49
N GLU A 49 -10.67 -0.24 -10.19
CA GLU A 49 -10.60 0.37 -8.85
C GLU A 49 -11.91 1.06 -8.49
N VAL A 50 -12.44 1.87 -9.42
CA VAL A 50 -13.72 2.57 -9.23
C VAL A 50 -14.86 1.57 -9.10
N ASP A 51 -14.91 0.54 -9.95
CA ASP A 51 -15.97 -0.48 -9.92
C ASP A 51 -15.95 -1.27 -8.60
N SER A 52 -14.76 -1.61 -8.09
CA SER A 52 -14.61 -2.27 -6.80
C SER A 52 -15.13 -1.43 -5.64
N VAL A 53 -14.80 -0.13 -5.62
CA VAL A 53 -15.32 0.81 -4.62
C VAL A 53 -16.83 0.92 -4.72
N MET A 54 -17.36 1.19 -5.92
CA MET A 54 -18.79 1.39 -6.12
C MET A 54 -19.59 0.13 -5.78
N ALA A 55 -19.06 -1.06 -6.06
CA ALA A 55 -19.69 -2.33 -5.69
C ALA A 55 -19.75 -2.52 -4.16
N SER A 56 -18.69 -2.15 -3.43
CA SER A 56 -18.65 -2.27 -1.96
C SER A 56 -19.62 -1.35 -1.22
N VAL A 57 -20.09 -0.28 -1.88
CA VAL A 57 -20.97 0.74 -1.29
C VAL A 57 -22.46 0.42 -1.53
N GLN A 58 -22.77 -0.61 -2.30
CA GLN A 58 -24.15 -0.96 -2.66
C GLN A 58 -24.94 -1.48 -1.47
N GLN A 59 -25.76 -0.61 -0.87
CA GLN A 59 -27.02 -1.07 -0.27
C GLN A 59 -28.16 -0.04 -0.22
N LYS A 60 -27.95 1.27 -0.36
CA LYS A 60 -29.08 2.23 -0.39
C LYS A 60 -28.94 3.44 -1.32
N ASN A 61 -27.73 3.87 -1.70
CA ASN A 61 -27.52 5.15 -2.37
C ASN A 61 -26.70 4.95 -3.66
N SER A 62 -26.96 5.74 -4.70
CA SER A 62 -26.27 5.69 -6.01
C SER A 62 -24.83 6.23 -6.01
N GLY A 63 -24.20 6.37 -4.84
CA GLY A 63 -22.88 6.98 -4.70
C GLY A 63 -22.24 6.77 -3.32
N VAL A 64 -21.03 7.32 -3.16
CA VAL A 64 -20.18 7.13 -1.98
C VAL A 64 -20.49 8.19 -0.93
N LEU A 65 -20.96 7.76 0.24
CA LEU A 65 -21.21 8.63 1.40
C LEU A 65 -19.90 9.13 2.04
N LEU A 66 -19.97 10.23 2.77
CA LEU A 66 -18.79 10.82 3.44
C LEU A 66 -18.06 9.81 4.34
N GLU A 67 -18.75 9.09 5.23
CA GLU A 67 -18.08 8.14 6.13
C GLU A 67 -17.41 6.98 5.38
N GLU A 68 -18.04 6.47 4.31
CA GLU A 68 -17.43 5.45 3.46
C GLU A 68 -16.21 6.00 2.71
N PHE A 69 -16.32 7.23 2.19
CA PHE A 69 -15.21 7.92 1.56
C PHE A 69 -14.01 8.08 2.51
N LEU A 70 -14.25 8.52 3.75
CA LEU A 70 -13.20 8.68 4.75
C LEU A 70 -12.51 7.35 5.07
N LYS A 71 -13.27 6.26 5.19
CA LYS A 71 -12.74 4.91 5.43
C LYS A 71 -11.89 4.42 4.26
N LEU A 72 -12.37 4.60 3.03
CA LEU A 72 -11.65 4.24 1.80
C LEU A 72 -10.33 5.00 1.69
N MET A 73 -10.35 6.32 1.86
CA MET A 73 -9.14 7.15 1.74
C MET A 73 -8.13 6.87 2.84
N SER A 74 -8.60 6.61 4.07
CA SER A 74 -7.71 6.24 5.18
C SER A 74 -7.03 4.89 4.94
N THR A 75 -7.79 3.89 4.48
CA THR A 75 -7.26 2.55 4.16
C THR A 75 -6.24 2.63 3.02
N LYS A 76 -6.56 3.39 1.98
CA LYS A 76 -5.69 3.61 0.82
C LYS A 76 -4.39 4.33 1.22
N LYS A 77 -4.48 5.36 2.06
CA LYS A 77 -3.31 6.09 2.54
C LYS A 77 -2.42 5.20 3.39
N ALA A 78 -2.99 4.38 4.27
CA ALA A 78 -2.25 3.39 5.04
C ALA A 78 -1.51 2.39 4.13
N ALA A 79 -2.18 1.87 3.09
CA ALA A 79 -1.54 0.98 2.12
C ALA A 79 -0.38 1.65 1.37
N GLN A 80 -0.52 2.93 0.97
CA GLN A 80 0.58 3.67 0.35
C GLN A 80 1.75 3.90 1.31
N LEU A 81 1.47 4.22 2.58
CA LEU A 81 2.52 4.39 3.60
C LEU A 81 3.28 3.08 3.80
N HIS A 82 2.57 1.98 4.02
CA HIS A 82 3.20 0.65 4.14
C HIS A 82 4.03 0.30 2.91
N HIS A 83 3.51 0.49 1.70
CA HIS A 83 4.29 0.23 0.49
C HIS A 83 5.54 1.12 0.38
N SER A 84 5.44 2.38 0.81
CA SER A 84 6.58 3.31 0.82
C SER A 84 7.63 2.93 1.87
N GLU A 85 7.23 2.51 3.07
CA GLU A 85 8.11 2.03 4.13
C GLU A 85 8.87 0.79 3.68
N ILE A 86 8.13 -0.20 3.14
CA ILE A 86 8.70 -1.44 2.62
C ILE A 86 9.70 -1.12 1.49
N ARG A 87 9.40 -0.15 0.62
CA ARG A 87 10.31 0.29 -0.46
C ARG A 87 11.54 1.01 0.08
N GLN A 88 11.39 1.87 1.08
CA GLN A 88 12.54 2.55 1.72
C GLN A 88 13.46 1.56 2.40
N ILE A 89 12.90 0.59 3.12
CA ILE A 89 13.66 -0.51 3.72
C ILE A 89 14.40 -1.28 2.62
N PHE A 90 13.71 -1.69 1.57
CA PHE A 90 14.35 -2.41 0.47
C PHE A 90 15.47 -1.61 -0.20
N THR A 91 15.26 -0.31 -0.48
CA THR A 91 16.28 0.56 -1.06
C THR A 91 17.48 0.73 -0.12
N ALA A 92 17.26 0.78 1.19
CA ALA A 92 18.36 0.82 2.16
C ALA A 92 19.19 -0.47 2.16
N PHE A 93 18.58 -1.62 1.86
CA PHE A 93 19.26 -2.91 1.78
C PHE A 93 19.90 -3.17 0.40
N ASP A 94 19.34 -2.62 -0.68
CA ASP A 94 19.84 -2.76 -2.06
C ASP A 94 20.98 -1.77 -2.34
N MET A 95 22.10 -1.95 -1.62
CA MET A 95 23.25 -1.06 -1.70
C MET A 95 23.89 -0.99 -3.11
N GLN A 96 23.58 -1.95 -3.97
CA GLN A 96 24.06 -2.00 -5.35
C GLN A 96 23.01 -1.52 -6.36
N TYR A 97 21.84 -1.07 -5.92
CA TYR A 97 20.73 -0.58 -6.74
C TYR A 97 20.33 -1.54 -7.88
N ARG A 98 20.37 -2.85 -7.61
CA ARG A 98 20.06 -3.89 -8.61
C ARG A 98 18.56 -4.10 -8.82
N GLY A 99 17.73 -3.55 -7.93
CA GLY A 99 16.28 -3.75 -7.94
C GLY A 99 15.85 -5.11 -7.40
N PHE A 100 16.79 -5.92 -6.87
CA PHE A 100 16.53 -7.17 -6.17
C PHE A 100 17.51 -7.35 -5.01
N LEU A 101 17.03 -7.94 -3.91
CA LEU A 101 17.86 -8.39 -2.80
C LEU A 101 18.21 -9.86 -2.96
N THR A 102 19.49 -10.16 -2.80
CA THR A 102 20.03 -11.52 -2.66
C THR A 102 20.17 -11.88 -1.18
N LEU A 103 20.34 -13.17 -0.90
CA LEU A 103 20.65 -13.62 0.46
C LEU A 103 21.93 -12.97 1.00
N GLU A 104 22.91 -12.70 0.14
CA GLU A 104 24.15 -12.04 0.55
C GLU A 104 23.92 -10.58 0.96
N ASP A 105 23.10 -9.84 0.22
CA ASP A 105 22.73 -8.45 0.58
C ASP A 105 22.02 -8.42 1.93
N PHE A 106 21.11 -9.38 2.14
CA PHE A 106 20.37 -9.52 3.39
C PHE A 106 21.30 -9.85 4.56
N LYS A 107 22.23 -10.81 4.41
CA LYS A 107 23.25 -11.13 5.43
C LYS A 107 24.13 -9.91 5.74
N ARG A 108 24.57 -9.19 4.71
CA ARG A 108 25.44 -8.02 4.85
C ARG A 108 24.77 -6.89 5.63
N ALA A 109 23.50 -6.60 5.31
CA ALA A 109 22.74 -5.58 6.01
C ALA A 109 22.47 -5.95 7.48
N PHE A 110 22.10 -7.20 7.77
CA PHE A 110 21.90 -7.66 9.15
C PHE A 110 23.20 -7.70 9.96
N ASN A 111 24.33 -8.04 9.35
CA ASN A 111 25.63 -7.99 10.03
C ASN A 111 26.03 -6.54 10.40
N SER A 112 25.58 -5.54 9.62
CA SER A 112 25.83 -4.12 9.91
C SER A 112 24.94 -3.61 11.05
N ILE A 113 23.67 -4.01 11.08
CA ILE A 113 22.65 -3.47 12.01
C ILE A 113 22.55 -4.28 13.30
N ALA A 114 22.75 -5.60 13.22
CA ALA A 114 22.57 -6.55 14.31
C ALA A 114 23.63 -7.68 14.26
N PRO A 115 24.93 -7.37 14.45
CA PRO A 115 26.03 -8.34 14.32
C PRO A 115 25.96 -9.53 15.29
N LYS A 116 25.17 -9.41 16.36
CA LYS A 116 24.95 -10.48 17.35
C LYS A 116 23.86 -11.48 16.95
N LEU A 117 23.12 -11.21 15.87
CA LEU A 117 22.06 -12.09 15.41
C LEU A 117 22.68 -13.31 14.69
N PRO A 118 22.34 -14.55 15.08
CA PRO A 118 22.90 -15.73 14.43
C PRO A 118 22.50 -15.81 12.96
N GLU A 119 23.45 -16.18 12.10
CA GLU A 119 23.24 -16.29 10.65
C GLU A 119 22.08 -17.24 10.29
N ARG A 120 21.90 -18.31 11.08
CA ARG A 120 20.77 -19.24 10.94
C ARG A 120 19.41 -18.53 10.95
N ILE A 121 19.23 -17.55 11.85
CA ILE A 121 17.99 -16.79 11.99
C ILE A 121 17.80 -15.85 10.79
N ILE A 122 18.88 -15.24 10.31
CA ILE A 122 18.87 -14.35 9.13
C ILE A 122 18.46 -15.14 7.87
N VAL A 123 19.03 -16.34 7.69
CA VAL A 123 18.71 -17.23 6.57
C VAL A 123 17.26 -17.74 6.66
N GLU A 124 16.79 -18.10 7.87
CA GLU A 124 15.39 -18.48 8.08
C GLU A 124 14.44 -17.30 7.79
N ALA A 125 14.76 -16.09 8.25
CA ALA A 125 13.97 -14.89 7.98
C ALA A 125 13.88 -14.58 6.48
N PHE A 126 14.97 -14.73 5.72
CA PHE A 126 14.95 -14.58 4.26
C PHE A 126 14.05 -15.62 3.58
N ARG A 127 13.92 -16.82 4.14
CA ARG A 127 13.02 -17.88 3.62
C ARG A 127 11.56 -17.62 3.98
N ILE A 128 11.28 -16.99 5.12
CA ILE A 128 9.93 -16.67 5.61
C ILE A 128 9.50 -15.32 5.00
N ARG A 129 9.09 -15.33 3.74
CA ARG A 129 8.25 -14.33 3.03
C ARG A 129 8.17 -12.93 3.70
N ILE A 130 9.28 -12.18 3.73
CA ILE A 130 9.30 -10.80 4.27
C ILE A 130 8.48 -9.80 3.44
N PHE A 131 7.84 -10.22 2.34
CA PHE A 131 6.96 -9.36 1.55
C PHE A 131 5.60 -10.06 1.34
N PRO A 132 4.49 -9.47 1.82
CA PRO A 132 3.16 -10.06 1.64
C PRO A 132 2.87 -10.20 0.16
N SER A 133 2.72 -11.45 -0.29
CA SER A 133 2.40 -11.80 -1.67
C SER A 133 1.01 -11.30 -2.05
N GLY A 134 0.93 -10.07 -2.53
CA GLY A 134 -0.16 -9.59 -3.37
C GLY A 134 0.14 -9.87 -4.83
N ASP A 135 0.24 -11.15 -5.21
CA ASP A 135 -0.34 -11.70 -6.44
C ASP A 135 0.11 -13.14 -6.69
N ARG A 136 -0.90 -14.00 -6.89
CA ARG A 136 -0.74 -15.40 -7.28
C ARG A 136 -0.11 -15.46 -8.67
N LYS A 137 1.16 -15.87 -8.73
CA LYS A 137 1.77 -16.79 -9.71
C LYS A 137 3.24 -16.42 -9.93
N ARG A 138 4.10 -16.84 -9.00
CA ARG A 138 5.41 -17.42 -9.36
C ARG A 138 5.67 -18.53 -8.35
N GLN A 139 5.36 -19.75 -8.76
CA GLN A 139 5.80 -20.96 -8.09
C GLN A 139 7.33 -20.94 -8.10
N CYS A 140 7.98 -20.58 -7.00
CA CYS A 140 9.43 -20.55 -6.92
C CYS A 140 9.96 -21.97 -6.73
N HIS A 141 10.21 -22.68 -7.84
CA HIS A 141 10.91 -23.97 -7.87
C HIS A 141 12.45 -23.83 -7.84
N SER A 142 12.99 -22.68 -7.38
CA SER A 142 14.43 -22.43 -7.35
C SER A 142 15.06 -22.69 -5.96
N PRO A 143 16.29 -23.25 -5.92
CA PRO A 143 17.09 -23.39 -4.69
C PRO A 143 17.22 -22.06 -3.93
N PRO A 144 17.39 -22.07 -2.59
CA PRO A 144 17.43 -20.86 -1.76
C PRO A 144 18.46 -19.83 -2.23
N GLU A 145 19.59 -20.31 -2.75
CA GLU A 145 20.73 -19.50 -3.19
C GLU A 145 20.47 -18.72 -4.49
N SER A 146 19.49 -19.15 -5.30
CA SER A 146 19.15 -18.53 -6.58
C SER A 146 17.94 -17.58 -6.47
N ARG A 147 17.41 -17.35 -5.27
CA ARG A 147 16.21 -16.53 -5.07
C ARG A 147 16.58 -15.06 -5.08
N LYS A 148 16.07 -14.35 -6.09
CA LYS A 148 16.07 -12.89 -6.17
C LYS A 148 14.69 -12.39 -5.75
N CYS A 149 14.64 -11.51 -4.77
CA CYS A 149 13.40 -10.84 -4.36
C CYS A 149 13.44 -9.40 -4.85
N GLY A 150 12.51 -9.04 -5.73
CA GLY A 150 12.31 -7.67 -6.22
C GLY A 150 10.85 -7.26 -6.08
N PHE A 151 10.58 -5.96 -6.27
CA PHE A 151 9.22 -5.42 -6.36
C PHE A 151 8.59 -5.67 -7.73
#